data_AF-A0AA50DYW4-F1
#
_entry.id   AF-A0AA50DYW4-F1
#
_cell.length_a   1.000
_cell.length_b   1.000
_cell.length_c   1.000
_cell.angle_alpha   90.00
_cell.angle_beta   90.00
_cell.angle_gamma   90.00
#
_symmetry.space_group_name_H-M   'P 1'
#
loop_
_entity.id
_entity.type
_entity.pdbx_description
1 polymer ?
#
loop_
_entity_poly.entity_id
_entity_poly.type
_entity_poly.pdbx_seq_one_letter_code
_entity_poly.pdbx_strand_id
1 'polypeptide(L)'
;MKQEFKPNRYDPETGILSLTNAQTQGLAQVFDDYQALLLNGSAIHSIPRDWFPEAGDRHDVTAFFAWTAWTAAANRPNSPLSYTANWPHDDLIGNQAPGQFIVWSIVSVIVLIAAIALFLFVYLTQEDAEEVQAVAERPALRLATPSQRITTLFFGVAMALFGVQLLMGMVTAHYAVEGDGFYGIPLQQYLPYAASRTWHLQLAVFWIATCWLAAGLYFAPALANMNPRARRSAMAYF
;
A
#
# COMPACT_ATOMS: atom_id res chain seq x y z
N MET A 1 -20.58 -25.99 8.82
CA MET A 1 -19.69 -25.14 8.00
C MET A 1 -18.22 -25.23 8.42
N LYS A 2 -17.82 -24.88 9.65
CA LYS A 2 -16.41 -25.02 10.11
C LYS A 2 -15.72 -26.35 9.76
N GLN A 3 -16.39 -27.49 9.99
CA GLN A 3 -15.87 -28.83 9.68
C GLN A 3 -15.70 -29.10 8.18
N GLU A 4 -16.38 -28.35 7.30
CA GLU A 4 -16.21 -28.46 5.85
C GLU A 4 -14.96 -27.67 5.39
N PHE A 5 -14.77 -26.47 5.91
CA PHE A 5 -13.75 -25.52 5.41
C PHE A 5 -12.40 -25.58 6.13
N LYS A 6 -12.35 -25.96 7.41
CA LYS A 6 -11.10 -26.00 8.17
C LYS A 6 -10.17 -27.17 7.81
N PRO A 7 -10.68 -28.39 7.56
CA PRO A 7 -9.80 -29.50 7.17
C PRO A 7 -9.13 -29.23 5.83
N ASN A 8 -7.80 -29.37 5.82
CA ASN A 8 -7.02 -29.25 4.62
C ASN A 8 -7.03 -30.57 3.84
N ARG A 9 -7.54 -30.54 2.61
CA ARG A 9 -7.66 -31.69 1.70
C ARG A 9 -6.72 -31.60 0.50
N TYR A 10 -5.66 -30.79 0.62
CA TYR A 10 -4.57 -30.73 -0.34
C TYR A 10 -3.57 -31.86 -0.07
N ASP A 11 -3.26 -32.62 -1.11
CA ASP A 11 -2.22 -33.64 -1.07
C ASP A 11 -0.90 -33.07 -1.66
N PRO A 12 0.16 -32.95 -0.84
CA PRO A 12 1.44 -32.42 -1.31
C PRO A 12 2.21 -33.37 -2.25
N GLU A 13 1.92 -34.67 -2.26
CA GLU A 13 2.61 -35.62 -3.14
C GLU A 13 2.06 -35.56 -4.57
N THR A 14 0.74 -35.37 -4.70
CA THR A 14 0.06 -35.32 -6.01
C THR A 14 -0.20 -33.88 -6.50
N GLY A 15 -0.18 -32.89 -5.61
CA GLY A 15 -0.53 -31.51 -5.92
C GLY A 15 -2.03 -31.27 -6.10
N ILE A 16 -2.87 -32.24 -5.70
CA ILE A 16 -4.31 -32.21 -5.92
C ILE A 16 -5.02 -31.71 -4.65
N LEU A 17 -5.91 -30.72 -4.83
CA LEU A 17 -6.86 -30.29 -3.81
C LEU A 17 -8.21 -30.96 -4.05
N SER A 18 -8.64 -31.82 -3.12
CA SER A 18 -9.95 -32.47 -3.21
C SER A 18 -11.02 -31.67 -2.47
N LEU A 19 -12.13 -31.38 -3.17
CA LEU A 19 -13.30 -30.69 -2.60
C LEU A 19 -14.42 -31.68 -2.27
N THR A 20 -15.20 -31.38 -1.24
CA THR A 20 -16.42 -32.17 -0.93
C THR A 20 -17.52 -31.87 -1.94
N ASN A 21 -18.51 -32.76 -2.07
CA ASN A 21 -19.66 -32.54 -2.96
C ASN A 21 -20.37 -31.20 -2.69
N ALA A 22 -20.51 -30.85 -1.41
CA ALA A 22 -21.10 -29.57 -1.00
C ALA A 22 -20.24 -28.38 -1.43
N GLN A 23 -18.92 -28.47 -1.29
CA GLN A 23 -17.98 -27.45 -1.75
C GLN A 23 -18.02 -27.28 -3.27
N THR A 24 -18.05 -28.38 -4.03
CA THR A 24 -18.15 -28.37 -5.49
C THR A 24 -19.44 -27.69 -5.96
N GLN A 25 -20.58 -28.00 -5.32
CA GLN A 25 -21.85 -27.36 -5.66
C GLN A 25 -21.84 -25.85 -5.35
N GLY A 26 -21.31 -25.45 -4.19
CA GLY A 26 -21.17 -24.04 -3.84
C GLY A 26 -20.21 -23.30 -4.78
N LEU A 27 -19.12 -23.95 -5.18
CA LEU A 27 -18.14 -23.39 -6.10
C LEU A 27 -18.73 -23.14 -7.49
N ALA A 28 -19.57 -24.05 -8.00
CA ALA A 28 -20.27 -23.83 -9.27
C ALA A 28 -21.11 -22.55 -9.25
N GLN A 29 -21.89 -22.32 -8.17
CA GLN A 29 -22.67 -21.10 -8.01
C GLN A 29 -21.78 -19.85 -7.95
N VAL A 30 -20.66 -19.91 -7.22
CA VAL A 30 -19.68 -18.80 -7.16
C VAL A 30 -19.16 -18.47 -8.55
N PHE A 31 -18.84 -19.47 -9.37
CA PHE A 31 -18.40 -19.25 -10.75
C PHE A 31 -19.47 -18.61 -11.63
N ASP A 32 -20.73 -19.00 -11.48
CA ASP A 32 -21.83 -18.39 -12.22
C ASP A 32 -22.03 -16.92 -11.82
N ASP A 33 -22.01 -16.63 -10.51
CA ASP A 33 -22.20 -15.28 -9.98
C ASP A 33 -21.07 -14.33 -10.42
N TYR A 34 -19.81 -14.76 -10.32
CA TYR A 34 -18.67 -13.95 -10.74
C TYR A 34 -18.56 -13.81 -12.25
N GLN A 35 -18.93 -14.83 -13.05
CA GLN A 35 -18.98 -14.68 -14.50
C GLN A 35 -19.97 -13.61 -14.94
N ALA A 36 -21.12 -13.53 -14.29
CA ALA A 36 -22.12 -12.49 -14.54
C ALA A 36 -21.64 -11.11 -14.06
N LEU A 37 -21.04 -11.02 -12.86
CA LEU A 37 -20.50 -9.79 -12.30
C LEU A 37 -19.38 -9.20 -13.15
N LEU A 38 -18.42 -10.02 -13.58
CA LEU A 38 -17.24 -9.57 -14.32
C LEU A 38 -17.57 -9.19 -15.78
N LEU A 39 -18.67 -9.70 -16.32
CA LEU A 39 -19.19 -9.29 -17.64
C LEU A 39 -20.02 -8.00 -17.53
N ASN A 40 -21.02 -8.00 -16.66
CA ASN A 40 -22.00 -6.92 -16.57
C ASN A 40 -21.51 -5.73 -15.71
N GLY A 41 -20.38 -5.86 -15.05
CA GLY A 41 -19.87 -4.88 -14.11
C GLY A 41 -20.77 -4.70 -12.88
N SER A 42 -20.48 -3.67 -12.10
CA SER A 42 -21.26 -3.31 -10.91
C SER A 42 -21.05 -1.85 -10.55
N ALA A 43 -22.12 -1.05 -10.65
CA ALA A 43 -22.09 0.36 -10.25
C ALA A 43 -21.70 0.53 -8.77
N ILE A 44 -22.27 -0.29 -7.88
CA ILE A 44 -22.00 -0.25 -6.43
C ILE A 44 -20.52 -0.50 -6.12
N HIS A 45 -19.85 -1.35 -6.90
CA HIS A 45 -18.43 -1.66 -6.71
C HIS A 45 -17.52 -0.88 -7.66
N SER A 46 -18.06 0.09 -8.41
CA SER A 46 -17.36 0.87 -9.44
C SER A 46 -16.65 0.01 -10.49
N ILE A 47 -17.18 -1.18 -10.79
CA ILE A 47 -16.66 -2.11 -11.79
C ILE A 47 -17.33 -1.79 -13.14
N PRO A 48 -16.56 -1.43 -14.18
CA PRO A 48 -17.14 -1.14 -15.49
C PRO A 48 -17.70 -2.40 -16.16
N ARG A 49 -18.64 -2.21 -17.09
CA ARG A 49 -19.08 -3.26 -18.00
C ARG A 49 -17.94 -3.70 -18.92
N ASP A 50 -17.99 -4.95 -19.34
CA ASP A 50 -17.08 -5.53 -20.33
C ASP A 50 -15.59 -5.41 -19.92
N TRP A 51 -15.31 -5.34 -18.61
CA TRP A 51 -13.95 -5.26 -18.09
C TRP A 51 -13.17 -6.56 -18.33
N PHE A 52 -13.88 -7.70 -18.31
CA PHE A 52 -13.36 -9.02 -18.68
C PHE A 52 -14.25 -9.63 -19.78
N PRO A 53 -14.04 -9.26 -21.06
CA PRO A 53 -14.92 -9.70 -22.15
C PRO A 53 -14.79 -11.20 -22.42
N GLU A 54 -13.55 -11.70 -22.41
CA GLU A 54 -13.20 -13.10 -22.64
C GLU A 54 -13.76 -13.99 -21.51
N ALA A 55 -14.41 -15.10 -21.88
CA ALA A 55 -14.93 -16.05 -20.89
C ALA A 55 -13.80 -16.78 -20.13
N GLY A 56 -12.67 -17.03 -20.80
CA GLY A 56 -11.48 -17.63 -20.18
C GLY A 56 -10.91 -16.77 -19.06
N ASP A 57 -10.74 -15.47 -19.30
CA ASP A 57 -10.22 -14.54 -18.28
C ASP A 57 -11.13 -14.47 -17.05
N ARG A 58 -12.45 -14.45 -17.26
CA ARG A 58 -13.43 -14.48 -16.15
C ARG A 58 -13.32 -15.75 -15.33
N HIS A 59 -13.16 -16.89 -15.99
CA HIS A 59 -12.96 -18.17 -15.31
C HIS A 59 -11.67 -18.16 -14.48
N ASP A 60 -10.54 -17.73 -15.06
CA ASP A 60 -9.23 -17.78 -14.39
C ASP A 60 -9.14 -16.81 -13.21
N VAL A 61 -9.69 -15.61 -13.34
CA VAL A 61 -9.78 -14.64 -12.24
C VAL A 61 -10.66 -15.19 -11.11
N THR A 62 -11.79 -15.83 -11.44
CA THR A 62 -12.67 -16.43 -10.44
C THR A 62 -12.02 -17.63 -9.75
N ALA A 63 -11.26 -18.45 -10.50
CA ALA A 63 -10.47 -19.54 -9.96
C ALA A 63 -9.40 -19.03 -8.99
N PHE A 64 -8.74 -17.92 -9.33
CA PHE A 64 -7.81 -17.25 -8.43
C PHE A 64 -8.50 -16.77 -7.14
N PHE A 65 -9.68 -16.14 -7.23
CA PHE A 65 -10.46 -15.75 -6.05
C PHE A 65 -10.82 -16.96 -5.17
N ALA A 66 -11.29 -18.05 -5.77
CA ALA A 66 -11.60 -19.28 -5.06
C ALA A 66 -10.36 -19.86 -4.35
N TRP A 67 -9.20 -19.83 -4.99
CA TRP A 67 -7.93 -20.23 -4.38
C TRP A 67 -7.57 -19.34 -3.19
N THR A 68 -7.69 -18.02 -3.30
CA THR A 68 -7.43 -17.11 -2.16
C THR A 68 -8.39 -17.39 -1.01
N ALA A 69 -9.67 -17.63 -1.27
CA ALA A 69 -10.67 -17.96 -0.26
C ALA A 69 -10.37 -19.31 0.42
N TRP A 70 -9.93 -20.32 -0.33
CA TRP A 70 -9.48 -21.59 0.22
C TRP A 70 -8.29 -21.41 1.18
N THR A 71 -7.25 -20.68 0.77
CA THR A 71 -6.10 -20.41 1.63
C THR A 71 -6.50 -19.66 2.92
N ALA A 72 -7.48 -18.76 2.82
CA ALA A 72 -8.00 -18.00 3.94
C ALA A 72 -8.79 -18.86 4.95
N ALA A 73 -9.42 -19.94 4.49
CA ALA A 73 -10.29 -20.79 5.29
C ALA A 73 -9.59 -22.03 5.87
N ALA A 74 -8.84 -22.77 5.03
CA ALA A 74 -8.27 -24.07 5.35
C ALA A 74 -7.07 -23.96 6.29
N ASN A 75 -7.01 -24.84 7.30
CA ASN A 75 -5.91 -24.90 8.25
C ASN A 75 -4.59 -25.30 7.56
N ARG A 76 -3.49 -24.71 8.00
CA ARG A 76 -2.15 -25.17 7.61
C ARG A 76 -1.90 -26.57 8.15
N PRO A 77 -1.09 -27.40 7.45
CA PRO A 77 -0.64 -28.68 7.99
C PRO A 77 -0.03 -28.48 9.39
N ASN A 78 -0.44 -29.33 10.34
CA ASN A 78 0.03 -29.30 11.73
C ASN A 78 -0.24 -27.97 12.48
N SER A 79 -1.22 -27.17 12.04
CA SER A 79 -1.58 -25.91 12.68
C SER A 79 -3.10 -25.80 12.88
N PRO A 80 -3.56 -25.20 13.98
CA PRO A 80 -4.98 -24.87 14.17
C PRO A 80 -5.42 -23.61 13.39
N LEU A 81 -4.50 -22.95 12.67
CA LEU A 81 -4.74 -21.69 11.97
C LEU A 81 -4.77 -21.88 10.45
N SER A 82 -5.57 -21.07 9.75
CA SER A 82 -5.50 -21.01 8.29
C SER A 82 -4.19 -20.44 7.77
N TYR A 83 -3.95 -20.52 6.45
CA TYR A 83 -2.73 -19.98 5.82
C TYR A 83 -2.57 -18.47 6.04
N THR A 84 -3.69 -17.76 6.16
CA THR A 84 -3.76 -16.31 6.46
C THR A 84 -3.94 -16.00 7.95
N ALA A 85 -3.67 -16.98 8.83
CA ALA A 85 -3.86 -16.87 10.26
C ALA A 85 -5.30 -16.49 10.68
N ASN A 86 -6.29 -17.16 10.09
CA ASN A 86 -7.74 -16.98 10.29
C ASN A 86 -8.28 -15.62 9.82
N TRP A 87 -7.60 -14.95 8.88
CA TRP A 87 -8.16 -13.78 8.19
C TRP A 87 -8.85 -14.21 6.89
N PRO A 88 -9.98 -13.61 6.48
CA PRO A 88 -10.75 -12.54 7.16
C PRO A 88 -11.64 -13.09 8.27
N HIS A 89 -12.13 -12.22 9.16
CA HIS A 89 -13.08 -12.61 10.22
C HIS A 89 -14.37 -13.17 9.61
N ASP A 90 -14.72 -14.40 10.00
CA ASP A 90 -15.95 -15.07 9.57
C ASP A 90 -16.32 -16.16 10.60
N ASP A 91 -17.44 -15.95 11.30
CA ASP A 91 -17.97 -16.86 12.31
C ASP A 91 -18.40 -18.21 11.74
N LEU A 92 -18.89 -18.25 10.49
CA LEU A 92 -19.48 -19.45 9.88
C LEU A 92 -18.42 -20.53 9.63
N ILE A 93 -17.24 -20.11 9.18
CA ILE A 93 -16.08 -20.99 8.95
C ILE A 93 -15.15 -21.05 10.16
N GLY A 94 -15.41 -20.25 11.20
CA GLY A 94 -14.63 -20.20 12.43
C GLY A 94 -13.29 -19.47 12.29
N ASN A 95 -13.24 -18.46 11.43
CA ASN A 95 -12.12 -17.53 11.34
C ASN A 95 -12.22 -16.50 12.46
N GLN A 96 -11.49 -16.79 13.55
CA GLN A 96 -11.42 -15.94 14.74
C GLN A 96 -9.97 -15.60 15.08
N ALA A 97 -9.78 -14.41 15.67
CA ALA A 97 -8.47 -13.94 16.11
C ALA A 97 -7.86 -14.93 17.12
N PRO A 98 -6.66 -15.48 16.86
CA PRO A 98 -6.02 -16.41 17.79
C PRO A 98 -5.68 -15.72 19.12
N GLY A 99 -5.82 -16.42 20.24
CA GLY A 99 -5.49 -15.86 21.56
C GLY A 99 -4.05 -15.33 21.66
N GLN A 100 -3.10 -15.97 20.96
CA GLN A 100 -1.71 -15.53 20.89
C GLN A 100 -1.54 -14.14 20.24
N PHE A 101 -2.42 -13.75 19.30
CA PHE A 101 -2.35 -12.44 18.66
C PHE A 101 -2.70 -11.32 19.65
N ILE A 102 -3.66 -11.58 20.55
CA ILE A 102 -4.03 -10.64 21.62
C ILE A 102 -2.83 -10.42 22.55
N VAL A 103 -2.13 -11.50 22.95
CA VAL A 103 -0.93 -11.42 23.79
C VAL A 103 0.16 -10.58 23.13
N TRP A 104 0.50 -10.87 21.87
CA TRP A 104 1.54 -10.10 21.16
C TRP A 104 1.15 -8.65 20.90
N SER A 105 -0.14 -8.37 20.69
CA SER A 105 -0.64 -6.99 20.59
C SER A 105 -0.37 -6.23 21.89
N ILE A 106 -0.69 -6.80 23.05
CA ILE A 106 -0.45 -6.16 24.36
C ILE A 106 1.05 -5.99 24.60
N VAL A 107 1.85 -7.03 24.35
CA VAL A 107 3.31 -6.99 24.50
C VAL A 107 3.91 -5.89 23.62
N SER A 108 3.45 -5.74 22.37
CA SER A 108 3.96 -4.70 21.46
C SER A 108 3.76 -3.28 22.00
N VAL A 109 2.62 -3.02 22.65
CA VAL A 109 2.32 -1.71 23.27
C VAL A 109 3.22 -1.47 24.48
N ILE A 110 3.42 -2.48 25.34
CA ILE A 110 4.32 -2.38 26.49
C ILE A 110 5.75 -2.08 26.04
N VAL A 111 6.24 -2.81 25.04
CA VAL A 111 7.59 -2.61 24.48
C VAL A 111 7.72 -1.23 23.85
N LEU A 112 6.72 -0.75 23.11
CA LEU A 112 6.72 0.60 22.54
C LEU A 112 6.84 1.68 23.61
N ILE A 113 6.02 1.60 24.66
CA ILE A 113 6.05 2.56 25.78
C ILE A 113 7.41 2.51 26.50
N ALA A 114 7.93 1.31 26.78
CA ALA A 114 9.22 1.14 27.41
C ALA A 114 10.37 1.69 26.55
N ALA A 115 10.33 1.48 25.24
CA ALA A 115 11.32 2.00 24.30
C ALA A 115 11.28 3.54 24.23
N ILE A 116 10.09 4.15 24.20
CA ILE A 116 9.92 5.62 24.25
C ILE A 116 10.47 6.16 25.58
N ALA A 117 10.13 5.53 26.71
CA ALA A 117 10.61 5.97 28.02
C ALA A 117 12.14 5.85 28.14
N LEU A 118 12.72 4.76 27.65
CA LEU A 118 14.18 4.57 27.62
C LEU A 118 14.86 5.59 26.71
N PHE A 119 14.29 5.84 25.51
CA PHE A 119 14.78 6.87 24.60
C PHE A 119 14.78 8.24 25.27
N LEU A 120 13.66 8.64 25.89
CA LEU A 120 13.57 9.92 26.61
C LEU A 120 14.54 9.99 27.78
N PHE A 121 14.71 8.91 28.54
CA PHE A 121 15.67 8.88 29.65
C PHE A 121 17.10 9.08 29.15
N VAL A 122 17.52 8.36 28.11
CA VAL A 122 18.86 8.49 27.51
C VAL A 122 19.04 9.90 26.93
N TYR A 123 18.05 10.38 26.17
CA TYR A 123 18.08 11.72 25.58
C TYR A 123 18.24 12.79 26.66
N LEU A 124 17.36 12.83 27.66
CA LEU A 124 17.40 13.84 28.73
C LEU A 124 18.63 13.74 29.66
N THR A 125 19.31 12.60 29.72
CA THR A 125 20.52 12.43 30.56
C THR A 125 21.82 12.66 29.81
N GLN A 126 21.82 12.57 28.48
CA GLN A 126 23.00 12.75 27.64
C GLN A 126 22.99 14.06 26.84
N GLU A 127 21.84 14.71 26.69
CA GLU A 127 21.77 16.02 26.06
C GLU A 127 22.31 17.07 27.02
N ASP A 128 23.57 17.46 26.81
CA ASP A 128 24.03 18.75 27.27
C ASP A 128 23.22 19.82 26.53
N ALA A 129 22.70 20.81 27.25
CA ALA A 129 22.04 21.93 26.63
C ALA A 129 23.06 22.65 25.73
N GLU A 130 23.01 22.40 24.42
CA GLU A 130 23.75 23.22 23.47
C GLU A 130 23.32 24.66 23.69
N GLU A 131 24.26 25.52 24.08
CA GLU A 131 24.01 26.95 24.11
C GLU A 131 23.53 27.35 22.72
N VAL A 132 22.26 27.75 22.61
CA VAL A 132 21.68 28.25 21.37
C VAL A 132 22.51 29.45 20.96
N GLN A 133 23.44 29.24 20.03
CA GLN A 133 24.27 30.33 19.54
C GLN A 133 23.36 31.32 18.83
N ALA A 134 23.21 32.50 19.43
CA ALA A 134 22.51 33.59 18.80
C ALA A 134 23.21 33.89 17.48
N VAL A 135 22.50 33.65 16.37
CA VAL A 135 22.96 34.03 15.04
C VAL A 135 22.96 35.56 14.99
N ALA A 136 24.11 36.16 15.32
CA ALA A 136 24.25 37.61 15.51
C ALA A 136 23.91 38.41 14.24
N GLU A 137 24.10 37.81 13.06
CA GLU A 137 23.78 38.41 11.78
C GLU A 137 23.06 37.39 10.89
N ARG A 138 22.00 37.83 10.19
CA ARG A 138 21.36 36.98 9.18
C ARG A 138 22.39 36.55 8.14
N PRO A 139 22.49 35.25 7.81
CA PRO A 139 23.37 34.80 6.75
C PRO A 139 23.10 35.61 5.49
N ALA A 140 24.15 36.18 4.89
CA ALA A 140 24.02 36.93 3.66
C ALA A 140 23.30 36.07 2.60
N LEU A 141 22.24 36.61 1.99
CA LEU A 141 21.51 35.98 0.90
C LEU A 141 22.49 35.69 -0.24
N ARG A 142 22.93 34.45 -0.35
CA ARG A 142 23.73 34.01 -1.48
C ARG A 142 22.81 33.93 -2.70
N LEU A 143 23.19 34.59 -3.78
CA LEU A 143 22.50 34.43 -5.05
C LEU A 143 22.54 32.95 -5.45
N ALA A 144 21.38 32.39 -5.78
CA ALA A 144 21.27 31.00 -6.20
C ALA A 144 22.17 30.74 -7.41
N THR A 145 22.97 29.66 -7.34
CA THR A 145 23.81 29.22 -8.46
C THR A 145 22.95 28.87 -9.68
N PRO A 146 23.52 28.87 -10.91
CA PRO A 146 22.77 28.44 -12.09
C PRO A 146 22.13 27.05 -11.94
N SER A 147 22.84 26.09 -11.30
CA SER A 147 22.30 24.77 -11.02
C SER A 147 21.11 24.82 -10.05
N GLN A 148 21.21 25.59 -8.95
CA GLN A 148 20.11 25.78 -8.01
C GLN A 148 18.86 26.38 -8.65
N ARG A 149 19.05 27.35 -9.56
CA ARG A 149 17.94 27.96 -10.33
C ARG A 149 17.27 26.98 -11.29
N ILE A 150 18.01 26.04 -11.86
CA ILE A 150 17.42 25.00 -12.72
C ILE A 150 16.68 23.97 -11.87
N THR A 151 17.23 23.62 -10.69
CA THR A 151 16.60 22.67 -9.77
C THR A 151 15.21 23.13 -9.30
N THR A 152 14.92 24.44 -9.26
CA THR A 152 13.57 24.91 -8.91
C THR A 152 12.48 24.44 -9.89
N LEU A 153 12.85 24.14 -11.14
CA LEU A 153 11.92 23.54 -12.11
C LEU A 153 11.42 22.17 -11.64
N PHE A 154 12.24 21.40 -10.90
CA PHE A 154 11.81 20.12 -10.34
C PHE A 154 10.71 20.30 -9.30
N PHE A 155 10.76 21.37 -8.48
CA PHE A 155 9.67 21.72 -7.58
C PHE A 155 8.42 22.15 -8.36
N GLY A 156 8.56 22.87 -9.47
CA GLY A 156 7.45 23.17 -10.37
C GLY A 156 6.79 21.92 -10.95
N VAL A 157 7.58 20.94 -11.39
CA VAL A 157 7.09 19.63 -11.85
C VAL A 157 6.40 18.89 -10.70
N ALA A 158 6.99 18.86 -9.50
CA ALA A 158 6.39 18.21 -8.34
C ALA A 158 5.03 18.84 -7.97
N MET A 159 4.90 20.16 -8.02
CA MET A 159 3.63 20.86 -7.81
C MET A 159 2.57 20.48 -8.85
N ALA A 160 2.97 20.35 -10.13
CA ALA A 160 2.05 19.90 -11.18
C ALA A 160 1.58 18.45 -10.94
N LEU A 161 2.51 17.55 -10.62
CA LEU A 161 2.19 16.16 -10.29
C LEU A 161 1.28 16.05 -9.07
N PHE A 162 1.52 16.87 -8.04
CA PHE A 162 0.64 16.97 -6.87
C PHE A 162 -0.76 17.45 -7.25
N GLY A 163 -0.87 18.48 -8.10
CA GLY A 163 -2.17 18.96 -8.60
C GLY A 163 -2.96 17.87 -9.34
N VAL A 164 -2.30 17.12 -10.24
CA VAL A 164 -2.94 15.99 -10.93
C VAL A 164 -3.31 14.88 -9.93
N GLN A 165 -2.46 14.60 -8.95
CA GLN A 165 -2.73 13.61 -7.90
C GLN A 165 -3.99 13.95 -7.08
N LEU A 166 -4.18 15.23 -6.74
CA LEU A 166 -5.39 15.70 -6.06
C LEU A 166 -6.64 15.47 -6.92
N LEU A 167 -6.59 15.82 -8.22
CA LEU A 167 -7.70 15.58 -9.14
C LEU A 167 -8.04 14.09 -9.25
N MET A 168 -7.03 13.22 -9.36
CA MET A 168 -7.25 11.77 -9.40
C MET A 168 -7.85 11.24 -8.08
N GLY A 169 -7.47 11.84 -6.95
CA GLY A 169 -8.06 11.55 -5.64
C GLY A 169 -9.54 11.92 -5.57
N MET A 170 -9.89 13.11 -6.07
CA MET A 170 -11.28 13.56 -6.18
C MET A 170 -12.12 12.60 -7.02
N VAL A 171 -11.66 12.23 -8.22
CA VAL A 171 -12.36 11.30 -9.10
C VAL A 171 -12.55 9.93 -8.42
N THR A 172 -11.50 9.42 -7.77
CA THR A 172 -11.55 8.13 -7.06
C THR A 172 -12.55 8.15 -5.90
N ALA A 173 -12.58 9.23 -5.12
CA ALA A 173 -13.54 9.39 -4.02
C ALA A 173 -14.98 9.53 -4.54
N HIS A 174 -15.16 10.18 -5.69
CA HIS A 174 -16.47 10.36 -6.31
C HIS A 174 -17.09 9.03 -6.74
N TYR A 175 -16.30 8.13 -7.31
CA TYR A 175 -16.76 6.77 -7.66
C TYR A 175 -17.26 5.96 -6.47
N ALA A 176 -16.80 6.24 -5.24
CA ALA A 176 -17.34 5.59 -4.05
C ALA A 176 -18.77 6.02 -3.70
N VAL A 177 -19.27 7.11 -4.30
CA VAL A 177 -20.62 7.65 -4.08
C VAL A 177 -21.52 7.38 -5.28
N GLU A 178 -21.08 7.75 -6.50
CA GLU A 178 -21.91 7.63 -7.72
C GLU A 178 -21.69 6.29 -8.44
N GLY A 179 -20.52 5.66 -8.31
CA GLY A 179 -20.28 4.31 -8.82
C GLY A 179 -19.95 4.24 -10.31
N ASP A 180 -20.88 4.66 -11.17
CA ASP A 180 -20.84 4.45 -12.63
C ASP A 180 -20.57 5.73 -13.45
N GLY A 181 -20.46 6.88 -12.79
CA GLY A 181 -20.29 8.17 -13.46
C GLY A 181 -19.59 9.24 -12.60
N PHE A 182 -19.45 10.41 -13.21
CA PHE A 182 -18.96 11.63 -12.57
C PHE A 182 -19.93 12.77 -12.88
N TYR A 183 -20.90 13.01 -12.00
CA TYR A 183 -22.01 13.95 -12.20
C TYR A 183 -22.81 13.66 -13.48
N GLY A 184 -23.12 12.39 -13.73
CA GLY A 184 -23.84 11.91 -14.92
C GLY A 184 -22.97 11.79 -16.18
N ILE A 185 -21.69 12.16 -16.13
CA ILE A 185 -20.75 11.98 -17.24
C ILE A 185 -20.17 10.56 -17.14
N PRO A 186 -20.16 9.76 -18.24
CA PRO A 186 -19.64 8.39 -18.24
C PRO A 186 -18.09 8.34 -18.27
N LEU A 187 -17.45 9.06 -17.35
CA LEU A 187 -16.00 9.19 -17.26
C LEU A 187 -15.31 7.83 -17.03
N GLN A 188 -16.01 6.88 -16.42
CA GLN A 188 -15.53 5.54 -16.11
C GLN A 188 -15.05 4.76 -17.36
N GLN A 189 -15.56 5.08 -18.55
CA GLN A 189 -15.15 4.45 -19.81
C GLN A 189 -13.69 4.77 -20.20
N TYR A 190 -13.18 5.93 -19.77
CA TYR A 190 -11.82 6.39 -20.07
C TYR A 190 -10.92 6.40 -18.84
N LEU A 191 -11.49 6.73 -17.69
CA LEU A 191 -10.79 6.84 -16.41
C LEU A 191 -11.57 6.07 -15.33
N PRO A 192 -11.55 4.73 -15.35
CA PRO A 192 -12.23 3.88 -14.37
C PRO A 192 -11.59 4.02 -12.98
N TYR A 193 -12.32 3.61 -11.94
CA TYR A 193 -11.87 3.65 -10.54
C TYR A 193 -10.47 3.05 -10.34
N ALA A 194 -10.19 1.88 -10.94
CA ALA A 194 -8.90 1.23 -10.84
C ALA A 194 -7.77 2.11 -11.43
N ALA A 195 -8.01 2.80 -12.54
CA ALA A 195 -7.03 3.68 -13.18
C ALA A 195 -6.84 4.97 -12.38
N SER A 196 -7.92 5.65 -11.97
CA SER A 196 -7.83 6.88 -11.17
C SER A 196 -7.12 6.64 -9.83
N ARG A 197 -7.44 5.53 -9.15
CA ARG A 197 -6.77 5.13 -7.91
C ARG A 197 -5.30 4.82 -8.13
N THR A 198 -4.97 4.11 -9.21
CA THR A 198 -3.57 3.81 -9.57
C THR A 198 -2.79 5.10 -9.81
N TRP A 199 -3.33 6.02 -10.60
CA TRP A 199 -2.69 7.31 -10.87
C TRP A 199 -2.53 8.13 -9.60
N HIS A 200 -3.56 8.19 -8.74
CA HIS A 200 -3.49 8.90 -7.47
C HIS A 200 -2.33 8.38 -6.58
N LEU A 201 -2.17 7.07 -6.45
CA LEU A 201 -1.11 6.47 -5.64
C LEU A 201 0.28 6.63 -6.27
N GLN A 202 0.41 6.39 -7.57
CA GLN A 202 1.70 6.50 -8.27
C GLN A 202 2.20 7.94 -8.31
N LEU A 203 1.32 8.90 -8.60
CA LEU A 203 1.68 10.32 -8.59
C LEU A 203 2.07 10.80 -7.20
N ALA A 204 1.44 10.27 -6.12
CA ALA A 204 1.82 10.59 -4.75
C ALA A 204 3.28 10.21 -4.47
N VAL A 205 3.70 9.01 -4.89
CA VAL A 205 5.10 8.58 -4.78
C VAL A 205 6.00 9.48 -5.62
N PHE A 206 5.63 9.76 -6.88
CA PHE A 206 6.47 10.54 -7.78
C PHE A 206 6.71 11.98 -7.31
N TRP A 207 5.68 12.71 -6.87
CA TRP A 207 5.89 14.11 -6.48
C TRP A 207 6.67 14.21 -5.17
N ILE A 208 6.43 13.32 -4.20
CA ILE A 208 7.18 13.29 -2.93
C ILE A 208 8.65 12.98 -3.20
N ALA A 209 8.94 11.94 -4.00
CA ALA A 209 10.30 11.58 -4.37
C ALA A 209 11.00 12.71 -5.15
N THR A 210 10.29 13.37 -6.07
CA THR A 210 10.81 14.52 -6.83
C THR A 210 11.17 15.68 -5.92
N CYS A 211 10.38 15.97 -4.87
CA CYS A 211 10.70 17.00 -3.88
C CYS A 211 12.00 16.70 -3.13
N TRP A 212 12.21 15.45 -2.68
CA TRP A 212 13.45 15.06 -2.00
C TRP A 212 14.66 15.09 -2.93
N LEU A 213 14.52 14.64 -4.17
CA LEU A 213 15.57 14.75 -5.19
C LEU A 213 15.91 16.20 -5.50
N ALA A 214 14.90 17.06 -5.65
CA ALA A 214 15.08 18.49 -5.87
C ALA A 214 15.78 19.16 -4.69
N ALA A 215 15.39 18.84 -3.46
CA ALA A 215 16.06 19.33 -2.26
C ALA A 215 17.55 18.90 -2.24
N GLY A 216 17.83 17.63 -2.51
CA GLY A 216 19.20 17.11 -2.60
C GLY A 216 20.05 17.84 -3.66
N LEU A 217 19.52 18.00 -4.87
CA LEU A 217 20.18 18.72 -5.96
C LEU A 217 20.37 20.21 -5.65
N TYR A 218 19.44 20.83 -4.94
CA TYR A 218 19.51 22.24 -4.57
C TYR A 218 20.59 22.51 -3.50
N PHE A 219 20.71 21.62 -2.52
CA PHE A 219 21.69 21.76 -1.44
C PHE A 219 23.07 21.20 -1.80
N ALA A 220 23.20 20.33 -2.80
CA ALA A 220 24.47 19.72 -3.20
C ALA A 220 25.62 20.73 -3.43
N PRO A 221 25.44 21.87 -4.14
CA PRO A 221 26.51 22.86 -4.32
C PRO A 221 26.93 23.57 -3.03
N ALA A 222 25.98 23.78 -2.11
CA ALA A 222 26.26 24.43 -0.82
C ALA A 222 27.11 23.51 0.08
N LEU A 223 26.81 22.21 0.07
CA LEU A 223 27.56 21.18 0.79
C LEU A 223 28.93 20.92 0.15
N ALA A 224 29.04 20.92 -1.18
CA ALA A 224 30.30 20.70 -1.88
C ALA A 224 31.33 21.82 -1.68
N ASN A 225 30.86 23.04 -1.39
CA ASN A 225 31.71 24.20 -1.07
C ASN A 225 32.11 24.26 0.42
N MET A 226 31.64 23.33 1.26
CA MET A 226 32.09 23.18 2.64
C MET A 226 33.31 22.23 2.70
N ASN A 227 34.51 22.82 2.81
CA ASN A 227 35.80 22.25 3.23
C ASN A 227 36.66 21.37 2.26
N PRO A 228 37.94 21.74 2.00
CA PRO A 228 38.95 20.88 1.34
C PRO A 228 39.34 19.62 2.13
N ARG A 229 39.17 19.61 3.46
CA ARG A 229 39.50 18.45 4.33
C ARG A 229 38.51 17.29 4.17
N ALA A 230 37.22 17.55 3.92
CA ALA A 230 36.21 16.52 3.68
C ALA A 230 36.38 15.80 2.32
N ARG A 231 37.04 16.48 1.37
CA ARG A 231 37.35 15.94 0.03
C ARG A 231 38.36 14.77 0.09
N ARG A 232 39.26 14.74 1.09
CA ARG A 232 40.28 13.68 1.25
C ARG A 232 39.77 12.44 1.98
N SER A 233 38.79 12.57 2.87
CA SER A 233 38.20 11.43 3.58
C SER A 233 37.17 10.67 2.75
N ALA A 234 36.45 11.34 1.84
CA ALA A 234 35.46 10.69 0.97
C ALA A 234 36.07 9.84 -0.16
N MET A 235 37.29 10.17 -0.61
CA MET A 235 38.04 9.41 -1.63
C MET A 235 38.83 8.21 -1.06
N ALA A 236 38.75 7.95 0.25
CA ALA A 236 39.41 6.81 0.89
C ALA A 236 38.49 5.58 1.07
N TYR A 237 37.21 5.71 0.70
CA TYR A 237 36.18 4.67 0.86
C TYR A 237 35.53 4.21 -0.46
N PHE A 238 36.12 4.57 -1.61
CA PHE A 238 35.89 4.01 -2.94
C PHE A 238 37.21 3.96 -3.70
#